data_AF-A0A382TS51-F1
#
_entry.id   AF-A0A382TS51-F1
#
_cell.length_a   1.000
_cell.length_b   1.000
_cell.length_c   1.000
_cell.angle_alpha   90.00
_cell.angle_beta   90.00
_cell.angle_gamma   90.00
#
_symmetry.space_group_name_H-M   'P 1'
#
loop_
_entity.id
_entity.type
_entity.pdbx_description
1 polymer ?
#
loop_
_entity_poly.entity_id
_entity_poly.type
_entity_poly.pdbx_seq_one_letter_code
_entity_poly.pdbx_strand_id
1 'polypeptide(L)'
;PIIEDAEFLTDVEKLLPEEKFDQNTWGKWIGKIKAETNRKGENLFMPLRLAITGFKHGPELKKLLPVIGREKVVSRLKGLKG
;
A
#
# COMPACT_ATOMS: atom_id res chain seq x y z
N PRO A 1 -9.59 -4.56 -5.48
CA PRO A 1 -8.27 -4.98 -4.96
C PRO A 1 -7.96 -6.37 -5.53
N ILE A 2 -6.71 -6.64 -5.92
CA ILE A 2 -6.22 -7.98 -6.25
C ILE A 2 -5.23 -8.35 -5.15
N ILE A 3 -5.45 -9.48 -4.48
CA ILE A 3 -4.66 -9.93 -3.33
C ILE A 3 -3.79 -11.11 -3.76
N GLU A 4 -2.51 -10.85 -3.97
CA GLU A 4 -1.52 -11.89 -4.34
C GLU A 4 -0.73 -12.41 -3.13
N ASP A 5 -0.66 -11.63 -2.06
CA ASP A 5 0.12 -11.96 -0.86
C ASP A 5 -0.55 -11.40 0.39
N ALA A 6 -1.46 -12.17 0.98
CA ALA A 6 -2.28 -11.71 2.10
C ALA A 6 -1.46 -11.48 3.39
N GLU A 7 -0.43 -12.26 3.62
CA GLU A 7 0.45 -12.11 4.79
C GLU A 7 1.24 -10.80 4.70
N PHE A 8 1.86 -10.54 3.55
CA PHE A 8 2.56 -9.27 3.31
C PHE A 8 1.63 -8.06 3.46
N LEU A 9 0.41 -8.13 2.91
CA LEU A 9 -0.53 -7.01 2.99
C LEU A 9 -1.03 -6.76 4.41
N THR A 10 -1.11 -7.80 5.24
CA THR A 10 -1.42 -7.67 6.67
C THR A 10 -0.31 -6.92 7.40
N ASP A 11 0.95 -7.22 7.13
CA ASP A 11 2.08 -6.51 7.75
C ASP A 11 2.17 -5.06 7.25
N VAL A 12 1.96 -4.84 5.96
CA VAL A 12 1.95 -3.51 5.35
C VAL A 12 0.83 -2.63 5.90
N GLU A 13 -0.35 -3.19 6.18
CA GLU A 13 -1.46 -2.46 6.82
C GLU A 13 -1.10 -1.98 8.23
N LYS A 14 -0.44 -2.81 9.05
CA LYS A 14 0.01 -2.42 10.41
C LYS A 14 1.03 -1.28 10.38
N LEU A 15 1.78 -1.14 9.29
CA LEU A 15 2.81 -0.12 9.14
C LEU A 15 2.28 1.21 8.59
N LEU A 16 0.99 1.28 8.23
CA LEU A 16 0.37 2.51 7.76
C LEU A 16 0.36 3.58 8.85
N PRO A 17 0.70 4.84 8.52
CA PRO A 17 0.47 5.96 9.43
C PRO A 17 -1.00 6.07 9.82
N GLU A 18 -1.28 6.42 11.07
CA GLU A 18 -2.64 6.69 11.57
C GLU A 18 -3.16 8.06 11.12
N GLU A 19 -2.25 8.97 10.79
CA GLU A 19 -2.53 10.33 10.35
C GLU A 19 -3.18 10.37 8.95
N LYS A 20 -3.78 11.53 8.62
CA LYS A 20 -4.28 11.81 7.28
C LYS A 20 -3.13 11.77 6.27
N PHE A 21 -3.35 11.10 5.15
CA PHE A 21 -2.34 10.98 4.12
C PHE A 21 -2.00 12.32 3.47
N ASP A 22 -0.70 12.54 3.32
CA ASP A 22 -0.06 13.71 2.72
C ASP A 22 1.04 13.28 1.71
N GLN A 23 1.77 14.26 1.18
CA GLN A 23 2.83 14.00 0.20
C GLN A 23 4.04 13.21 0.77
N ASN A 24 4.19 13.17 2.09
CA ASN A 24 5.29 12.51 2.80
C ASN A 24 4.95 11.07 3.20
N THR A 25 3.65 10.75 3.30
CA THR A 25 3.12 9.47 3.76
C THR A 25 3.72 8.30 3.02
N TRP A 26 3.78 8.38 1.68
CA TRP A 26 4.36 7.31 0.85
C TRP A 26 5.80 6.99 1.23
N GLY A 27 6.64 8.02 1.38
CA GLY A 27 8.06 7.84 1.71
C GLY A 27 8.24 7.20 3.08
N LYS A 28 7.53 7.73 4.09
CA LYS A 28 7.54 7.19 5.46
C LYS A 28 7.08 5.73 5.50
N TRP A 29 5.97 5.42 4.83
CA TRP A 29 5.38 4.08 4.84
C TRP A 29 6.25 3.05 4.11
N ILE A 30 6.71 3.36 2.89
CA ILE A 30 7.60 2.46 2.14
C ILE A 30 8.93 2.25 2.87
N GLY A 31 9.45 3.27 3.56
CA GLY A 31 10.63 3.13 4.40
C GLY A 31 10.43 2.08 5.50
N LYS A 32 9.32 2.17 6.25
CA LYS A 32 8.96 1.18 7.27
C LYS A 32 8.78 -0.22 6.70
N ILE A 33 8.03 -0.38 5.59
CA ILE A 33 7.81 -1.70 4.98
C ILE A 33 9.13 -2.34 4.58
N LYS A 34 10.06 -1.58 3.98
CA LYS A 34 11.37 -2.11 3.60
C LYS A 34 12.18 -2.57 4.81
N ALA A 35 12.14 -1.82 5.90
CA ALA A 35 12.85 -2.16 7.12
C ALA A 35 12.30 -3.45 7.76
N GLU A 36 10.98 -3.59 7.86
CA GLU A 36 10.33 -4.72 8.53
C GLU A 36 10.27 -6.00 7.68
N THR A 37 10.04 -5.86 6.38
CA THR A 37 9.80 -7.03 5.50
C THR A 37 11.04 -7.46 4.71
N ASN A 38 12.08 -6.62 4.68
CA ASN A 38 13.26 -6.76 3.81
C ASN A 38 12.92 -6.90 2.30
N ARG A 39 11.69 -6.56 1.89
CA ARG A 39 11.25 -6.63 0.49
C ARG A 39 11.66 -5.40 -0.29
N LYS A 40 11.95 -5.60 -1.58
CA LYS A 40 12.39 -4.55 -2.50
C LYS A 40 11.94 -4.84 -3.93
N GLY A 41 12.06 -3.83 -4.80
CA GLY A 41 11.73 -3.95 -6.22
C GLY A 41 10.29 -4.44 -6.45
N GLU A 42 10.13 -5.34 -7.40
CA GLU A 42 8.81 -5.86 -7.80
C GLU A 42 8.07 -6.57 -6.65
N ASN A 43 8.79 -7.33 -5.83
CA ASN A 43 8.22 -8.07 -4.69
C ASN A 43 7.64 -7.16 -3.59
N LEU A 44 8.02 -5.88 -3.59
CA LEU A 44 7.46 -4.85 -2.71
C LEU A 44 6.32 -4.09 -3.39
N PHE A 45 6.57 -3.62 -4.61
CA PHE A 45 5.69 -2.64 -5.26
C PHE A 45 4.54 -3.27 -6.04
N MET A 46 4.72 -4.43 -6.65
CA MET A 46 3.69 -5.10 -7.44
C MET A 46 2.51 -5.57 -6.59
N PRO A 47 2.69 -6.39 -5.53
CA PRO A 47 1.57 -6.81 -4.69
C PRO A 47 0.87 -5.61 -4.03
N LEU A 48 1.63 -4.58 -3.62
CA LEU A 48 1.06 -3.37 -3.05
C LEU A 48 0.21 -2.59 -4.06
N ARG A 49 0.68 -2.46 -5.30
CA ARG A 49 -0.07 -1.82 -6.39
C ARG A 49 -1.38 -2.55 -6.64
N LEU A 50 -1.31 -3.87 -6.80
CA LEU A 50 -2.48 -4.70 -7.08
C LEU A 50 -3.52 -4.64 -5.97
N ALA A 51 -3.08 -4.63 -4.71
CA ALA A 51 -3.98 -4.44 -3.58
C ALA A 51 -4.66 -3.06 -3.62
N ILE A 52 -3.88 -1.99 -3.78
CA ILE A 52 -4.38 -0.60 -3.70
C ILE A 52 -5.21 -0.19 -4.93
N THR A 53 -4.86 -0.64 -6.12
CA THR A 53 -5.49 -0.16 -7.38
C THR A 53 -6.24 -1.24 -8.13
N GLY A 54 -5.85 -2.52 -8.00
CA GLY A 54 -6.35 -3.61 -8.84
C GLY A 54 -5.76 -3.64 -10.26
N PHE A 55 -4.74 -2.83 -10.55
CA PHE A 55 -4.12 -2.74 -11.88
C PHE A 55 -2.61 -2.94 -11.81
N LYS A 56 -2.02 -3.75 -12.71
CA LYS A 56 -0.57 -3.97 -12.79
C LYS A 56 0.22 -2.71 -13.18
N HIS A 57 -0.44 -1.77 -13.86
CA HIS A 57 0.16 -0.52 -14.33
C HIS A 57 -0.70 0.69 -13.93
N GLY A 58 -0.27 1.89 -14.33
CA GLY A 58 -1.00 3.13 -14.12
C GLY A 58 -0.21 4.17 -13.32
N PRO A 59 -0.89 5.20 -12.79
CA PRO A 59 -0.25 6.33 -12.15
C PRO A 59 0.63 5.93 -10.96
N GLU A 60 1.54 6.82 -10.57
CA GLU A 60 2.42 6.63 -9.44
C GLU A 60 1.63 6.48 -8.13
N LEU A 61 1.88 5.41 -7.38
CA LEU A 61 1.19 5.14 -6.11
C LEU A 61 1.39 6.27 -5.10
N LYS A 62 2.57 6.93 -5.08
CA LYS A 62 2.84 8.10 -4.24
C LYS A 62 1.82 9.23 -4.43
N LYS A 63 1.37 9.44 -5.68
CA LYS A 63 0.39 10.48 -6.03
C LYS A 63 -1.05 10.02 -5.77
N LEU A 64 -1.31 8.72 -5.94
CA LEU A 64 -2.63 8.14 -5.71
C LEU A 64 -2.97 8.01 -4.22
N LEU A 65 -1.97 7.74 -3.36
CA LEU A 65 -2.20 7.44 -1.95
C LEU A 65 -3.01 8.54 -1.24
N PRO A 66 -2.65 9.85 -1.32
CA PRO A 66 -3.42 10.90 -0.67
C PRO A 66 -4.82 11.12 -1.27
N VAL A 67 -4.99 10.82 -2.57
CA VAL A 67 -6.28 10.95 -3.27
C VAL A 67 -7.24 9.83 -2.85
N ILE A 68 -6.74 8.61 -2.67
CA ILE A 68 -7.56 7.46 -2.24
C ILE A 68 -7.95 7.61 -0.76
N GLY A 69 -7.04 8.14 0.06
CA GLY A 69 -7.25 8.31 1.49
C GLY A 69 -7.04 7.03 2.31
N ARG A 70 -6.83 7.20 3.61
CA ARG A 70 -6.40 6.12 4.52
C ARG A 70 -7.40 4.98 4.61
N GLU A 71 -8.66 5.29 4.91
CA GLU A 71 -9.70 4.29 5.14
C GLU A 71 -9.87 3.36 3.94
N LYS A 72 -9.90 3.94 2.73
CA LYS A 72 -10.04 3.16 1.51
C LYS A 72 -8.81 2.33 1.20
N VAL A 73 -7.60 2.81 1.51
CA VAL A 73 -6.38 2.00 1.40
C VAL A 73 -6.43 0.82 2.38
N VAL A 74 -6.77 1.04 3.65
CA VAL A 74 -6.89 -0.03 4.66
C VAL A 74 -7.91 -1.08 4.22
N SER A 75 -9.09 -0.65 3.76
CA SER A 75 -10.13 -1.53 3.24
C SER A 75 -9.62 -2.40 2.08
N ARG A 76 -8.93 -1.77 1.12
CA ARG A 76 -8.37 -2.47 -0.04
C ARG A 76 -7.25 -3.44 0.29
N LEU A 77 -6.37 -3.11 1.26
CA LEU A 77 -5.33 -4.02 1.76
C LEU A 77 -5.93 -5.26 2.41
N LYS A 78 -7.08 -5.13 3.08
CA LYS A 78 -7.86 -6.24 3.66
C LYS A 78 -8.66 -7.03 2.62
N GLY A 79 -8.53 -6.72 1.33
CA GLY A 79 -9.30 -7.35 0.26
C GLY A 79 -10.78 -6.94 0.22
N LEU A 80 -11.20 -5.98 1.06
CA LEU A 80 -12.57 -5.50 1.09
C LEU A 80 -12.83 -4.62 -0.13
N LYS A 81 -13.98 -4.83 -0.77
CA LYS A 81 -14.47 -3.92 -1.81
C LYS A 81 -15.13 -2.75 -1.07
N GLY A 82 -14.56 -1.55 -1.22
CA GLY A 82 -15.22 -0.28 -0.90
C GLY A 82 -15.45 0.56 -2.14
#